data_AF-A0A6C0DTJ8-F1
#
_entry.id   AF-A0A6C0DTJ8-F1
#
_cell.length_a   1.000
_cell.length_b   1.000
_cell.length_c   1.000
_cell.angle_alpha   90.00
_cell.angle_beta   90.00
_cell.angle_gamma   90.00
#
_symmetry.space_group_name_H-M   'P 1'
#
loop_
_entity.id
_entity.type
_entity.pdbx_description
1 polymer ?
#
loop_
_entity_poly.entity_id
_entity_poly.type
_entity_poly.pdbx_seq_one_letter_code
_entity_poly.pdbx_strand_id
1 'polypeptide(L)'
;MNNIDPNKDYIYVLKLIDDRYYIGRSQNIVQRIEDHFSGNGSIYTKKYKPLSVVEIVEEKSIHDERNKTIEYIEKYTWEKVRGYAWCKVDYKNPLKLNNATKKELNVNDGVDENIRKLYCVDNKDIIEIGKELNLTPGSIAYRLKKMNIVLSKKLANGYKKYITSDLYKEICKNKSIKKSYSKFTKPNMIREKNNYKEQITKIMHDNQEIKLETKNIKEKIRSLLMKTNPN
;
A
#
# COMPACT_ATOMS: atom_id res chain seq x y z
N MET A 1 14.09 -43.20 -6.62
CA MET A 1 13.45 -42.38 -5.59
C MET A 1 14.42 -41.25 -5.27
N ASN A 2 14.04 -40.02 -5.57
CA ASN A 2 14.95 -38.88 -5.47
C ASN A 2 15.42 -38.71 -4.02
N ASN A 3 16.72 -38.44 -3.86
CA ASN A 3 17.39 -38.28 -2.58
C ASN A 3 16.94 -36.94 -1.97
N ILE A 4 15.82 -36.94 -1.25
CA ILE A 4 15.29 -35.75 -0.58
C ILE A 4 16.07 -35.58 0.72
N ASP A 5 16.80 -34.47 0.83
CA ASP A 5 17.58 -34.13 2.01
C ASP A 5 16.63 -33.51 3.06
N PRO A 6 16.44 -34.15 4.23
CA PRO A 6 15.54 -33.64 5.27
C PRO A 6 15.96 -32.27 5.84
N ASN A 7 17.18 -31.79 5.57
CA ASN A 7 17.67 -30.50 6.03
C ASN A 7 17.44 -29.36 5.04
N LYS A 8 16.79 -29.63 3.90
CA LYS A 8 16.55 -28.63 2.86
C LYS A 8 15.07 -28.32 2.70
N ASP A 9 14.79 -27.08 2.30
CA ASP A 9 13.46 -26.66 1.90
C ASP A 9 13.18 -27.08 0.45
N TYR A 10 11.97 -27.57 0.21
CA TYR A 10 11.50 -27.93 -1.12
C TYR A 10 10.19 -27.22 -1.44
N ILE A 11 10.00 -26.94 -2.71
CA ILE A 11 8.74 -26.48 -3.28
C ILE A 11 8.16 -27.63 -4.09
N TYR A 12 6.87 -27.89 -3.88
CA TYR A 12 6.15 -28.93 -4.56
C TYR A 12 4.92 -28.37 -5.25
N VAL A 13 4.55 -29.02 -6.35
CA VAL A 13 3.34 -28.75 -7.10
C VAL A 13 2.47 -30.00 -7.11
N LEU A 14 1.22 -29.86 -6.66
CA LEU A 14 0.20 -30.89 -6.73
C LEU A 14 -0.79 -30.56 -7.84
N LYS A 15 -1.10 -31.56 -8.68
CA LYS A 15 -2.29 -31.52 -9.53
C LYS A 15 -3.47 -31.99 -8.70
N LEU A 16 -4.57 -31.24 -8.74
CA LEU A 16 -5.82 -31.55 -8.05
C LEU A 16 -6.91 -31.86 -9.08
N ILE A 17 -8.07 -32.29 -8.59
CA ILE A 17 -9.30 -32.38 -9.40
C ILE A 17 -9.65 -31.03 -10.06
N ASP A 18 -10.44 -31.09 -11.13
CA ASP A 18 -10.86 -29.94 -11.96
C ASP A 18 -9.70 -29.14 -12.60
N ASP A 19 -8.59 -29.82 -12.91
CA ASP A 19 -7.36 -29.22 -13.44
C ASP A 19 -6.86 -28.03 -12.62
N ARG A 20 -6.96 -28.15 -11.30
CA ARG A 20 -6.45 -27.17 -10.33
C ARG A 20 -5.05 -27.55 -9.86
N TYR A 21 -4.32 -26.56 -9.36
CA TYR A 21 -2.95 -26.74 -8.90
C TYR A 21 -2.76 -26.12 -7.52
N TYR A 22 -1.97 -26.81 -6.70
CA TYR A 22 -1.52 -26.31 -5.40
C TYR A 22 0.00 -26.32 -5.34
N ILE A 23 0.58 -25.17 -4.99
CA ILE A 23 2.01 -25.00 -4.78
C ILE A 23 2.22 -24.83 -3.28
N GLY A 24 3.18 -25.55 -2.72
CA GLY A 24 3.54 -25.40 -1.31
C GLY A 24 5.04 -25.52 -1.12
N ARG A 25 5.48 -25.09 0.07
CA ARG A 25 6.84 -25.25 0.57
C ARG A 25 6.86 -26.14 1.81
N SER A 26 7.85 -27.02 1.94
CA SER A 26 8.09 -27.80 3.16
C SER A 26 9.52 -28.33 3.21
N GLN A 27 10.09 -28.43 4.41
CA GLN A 27 11.31 -29.20 4.68
C GLN A 27 11.00 -30.70 4.79
N ASN A 28 9.90 -31.05 5.48
CA ASN A 28 9.38 -32.41 5.52
C ASN A 28 8.36 -32.61 4.39
N ILE A 29 8.87 -32.72 3.17
CA ILE A 29 8.06 -32.74 1.95
C ILE A 29 7.21 -34.01 1.83
N VAL A 30 7.76 -35.16 2.23
CA VAL A 30 7.09 -36.47 2.12
C VAL A 30 5.84 -36.49 3.00
N GLN A 31 6.00 -36.20 4.30
CA GLN A 31 4.88 -36.12 5.22
C GLN A 31 3.88 -35.07 4.77
N ARG A 32 4.35 -33.90 4.33
CA ARG A 32 3.45 -32.81 3.95
C ARG A 32 2.59 -33.18 2.74
N ILE A 33 3.18 -33.84 1.74
CA ILE A 33 2.43 -34.35 0.59
C ILE A 33 1.41 -35.39 1.05
N GLU A 34 1.80 -36.34 1.90
CA GLU A 34 0.89 -37.34 2.45
C GLU A 34 -0.29 -36.73 3.22
N ASP A 35 -0.05 -35.68 4.01
CA ASP A 35 -1.11 -34.92 4.68
C ASP A 35 -2.11 -34.34 3.67
N HIS A 36 -1.64 -33.83 2.53
CA HIS A 36 -2.51 -33.33 1.48
C HIS A 36 -3.37 -34.44 0.86
N PHE A 37 -2.80 -35.62 0.58
CA PHE A 37 -3.53 -36.76 0.00
C PHE A 37 -4.50 -37.43 0.99
N SER A 38 -4.16 -37.48 2.27
CA SER A 38 -5.00 -38.02 3.35
C SER A 38 -6.12 -37.07 3.80
N GLY A 39 -6.18 -35.86 3.24
CA GLY A 39 -7.20 -34.86 3.58
C GLY A 39 -6.87 -34.02 4.82
N ASN A 40 -5.65 -34.10 5.36
CA ASN A 40 -5.14 -33.27 6.45
C ASN A 40 -4.39 -32.01 5.98
N GLY A 41 -4.33 -31.79 4.67
CA GLY A 41 -3.65 -30.64 4.06
C GLY A 41 -4.36 -29.29 4.18
N SER A 42 -4.05 -28.39 3.25
CA SER A 42 -4.64 -27.05 3.20
C SER A 42 -6.15 -27.12 2.94
N ILE A 43 -6.87 -26.05 3.32
CA ILE A 43 -8.31 -25.92 3.05
C ILE A 43 -8.59 -26.09 1.54
N TYR A 44 -7.69 -25.61 0.68
CA TYR A 44 -7.84 -25.73 -0.77
C TYR A 44 -7.72 -27.19 -1.24
N THR A 45 -6.75 -27.95 -0.74
CA THR A 45 -6.59 -29.38 -1.08
C THR A 45 -7.64 -30.28 -0.42
N LYS A 46 -8.23 -29.83 0.70
CA LYS A 46 -9.42 -30.48 1.28
C LYS A 46 -10.64 -30.34 0.38
N LYS A 47 -10.82 -29.14 -0.21
CA LYS A 47 -11.90 -28.86 -1.17
C LYS A 47 -11.67 -29.55 -2.51
N TYR A 48 -10.45 -29.47 -3.04
CA TYR A 48 -10.06 -30.07 -4.32
C TYR A 48 -8.99 -31.13 -4.08
N LYS A 49 -9.41 -32.40 -4.08
CA LYS A 49 -8.53 -33.53 -3.74
C LYS A 49 -7.30 -33.59 -4.67
N PRO A 50 -6.10 -33.79 -4.13
CA PRO A 50 -4.91 -34.06 -4.93
C PRO A 50 -5.03 -35.35 -5.75
N LEU A 51 -4.52 -35.32 -6.98
CA LEU A 51 -4.45 -36.44 -7.90
C LEU A 51 -3.02 -36.97 -8.02
N SER A 52 -2.05 -36.06 -8.17
CA SER A 52 -0.64 -36.43 -8.35
C SER A 52 0.30 -35.30 -7.96
N VAL A 53 1.55 -35.66 -7.70
CA VAL A 53 2.67 -34.72 -7.59
C VAL A 53 3.18 -34.44 -9.00
N VAL A 54 3.21 -33.17 -9.40
CA VAL A 54 3.68 -32.73 -10.72
C VAL A 54 5.17 -32.43 -10.69
N GLU A 55 5.62 -31.76 -9.64
CA GLU A 55 6.96 -31.21 -9.56
C GLU A 55 7.41 -31.12 -8.10
N ILE A 56 8.69 -31.40 -7.85
CA ILE A 56 9.37 -31.12 -6.59
C ILE A 56 10.72 -30.50 -6.96
N VAL A 57 11.00 -29.31 -6.44
CA VAL A 57 12.26 -28.59 -6.65
C VAL A 57 12.83 -28.15 -5.31
N GLU A 58 14.16 -28.21 -5.19
CA GLU A 58 14.86 -27.64 -4.04
C GLU A 58 14.68 -26.11 -4.05
N GLU A 59 14.34 -25.55 -2.89
CA GLU A 59 14.28 -24.11 -2.72
C GLU A 59 15.70 -23.52 -2.68
N LYS A 60 15.98 -22.59 -3.59
CA LYS A 60 17.24 -21.85 -3.65
C LYS A 60 17.13 -20.46 -3.03
N SER A 61 15.92 -19.91 -2.99
CA SER A 61 15.61 -18.60 -2.45
C SER A 61 14.26 -18.59 -1.75
N ILE A 62 14.11 -17.72 -0.75
CA ILE A 62 12.86 -17.52 0.00
C ILE A 62 11.67 -17.10 -0.89
N HIS A 63 11.93 -16.71 -2.14
CA HIS A 63 10.95 -16.25 -3.10
C HIS A 63 10.48 -17.33 -4.07
N ASP A 64 11.10 -18.51 -4.06
CA ASP A 64 10.87 -19.52 -5.10
C ASP A 64 9.43 -20.06 -5.04
N GLU A 65 8.83 -20.21 -3.86
CA GLU A 65 7.42 -20.66 -3.73
C GLU A 65 6.47 -19.65 -4.40
N ARG A 66 6.72 -18.34 -4.18
CA ARG A 66 5.95 -17.26 -4.79
C ARG A 66 6.12 -17.28 -6.31
N ASN A 67 7.36 -17.38 -6.78
CA ASN A 67 7.68 -17.36 -8.20
C ASN A 67 7.06 -18.56 -8.93
N LYS A 68 7.17 -19.75 -8.35
CA LYS A 68 6.53 -20.98 -8.85
C LYS A 68 5.01 -20.86 -8.88
N THR A 69 4.41 -20.22 -7.86
CA THR A 69 2.96 -19.98 -7.87
C THR A 69 2.55 -19.02 -9.00
N ILE A 70 3.31 -17.95 -9.25
CA ILE A 70 3.06 -17.02 -10.36
C ILE A 70 3.21 -17.72 -11.72
N GLU A 71 4.28 -18.50 -11.90
CA GLU A 71 4.52 -19.31 -13.10
C GLU A 71 3.31 -20.17 -13.45
N TYR A 72 2.75 -20.88 -12.47
CA TYR A 72 1.56 -21.71 -12.68
C TYR A 72 0.29 -20.88 -12.89
N ILE A 73 0.15 -19.71 -12.25
CA ILE A 73 -0.97 -18.79 -12.49
C ILE A 73 -0.96 -18.30 -13.94
N GLU A 74 0.21 -17.94 -14.47
CA GLU A 74 0.37 -17.52 -15.87
C GLU A 74 0.02 -18.67 -16.84
N LYS A 75 0.38 -19.91 -16.47
CA LYS A 75 0.11 -21.10 -17.28
C LYS A 75 -1.35 -21.57 -17.27
N TYR A 76 -2.05 -21.51 -16.13
CA TYR A 76 -3.36 -22.15 -15.94
C TYR A 76 -4.49 -21.23 -15.46
N THR A 77 -4.22 -19.93 -15.29
CA THR A 77 -5.07 -18.90 -14.67
C THR A 77 -5.13 -18.95 -13.14
N TRP A 78 -5.37 -17.77 -12.56
CA TRP A 78 -5.42 -17.60 -11.11
C TRP A 78 -6.58 -18.31 -10.41
N GLU A 79 -7.66 -18.63 -11.13
CA GLU A 79 -8.83 -19.30 -10.53
C GLU A 79 -8.53 -20.76 -10.20
N LYS A 80 -7.57 -21.36 -10.92
CA LYS A 80 -7.19 -22.76 -10.81
C LYS A 80 -6.01 -23.01 -9.89
N VAL A 81 -5.23 -21.98 -9.56
CA VAL A 81 -3.94 -22.11 -8.86
C VAL A 81 -3.98 -21.48 -7.47
N ARG A 82 -3.42 -22.17 -6.47
CA ARG A 82 -3.20 -21.64 -5.11
C ARG A 82 -1.81 -22.01 -4.61
N GLY A 83 -1.24 -21.17 -3.75
CA GLY A 83 0.06 -21.39 -3.12
C GLY A 83 0.55 -20.12 -2.43
N TYR A 84 1.64 -20.21 -1.66
CA TYR A 84 2.21 -19.05 -0.95
C TYR A 84 1.13 -18.25 -0.17
N ALA A 85 1.12 -16.92 -0.26
CA ALA A 85 0.12 -16.03 0.35
C ALA A 85 -1.30 -16.15 -0.25
N TRP A 86 -1.48 -16.94 -1.30
CA TRP A 86 -2.70 -17.09 -2.07
C TRP A 86 -3.39 -18.42 -1.81
N CYS A 87 -3.37 -18.92 -0.57
CA CYS A 87 -3.95 -20.21 -0.19
C CYS A 87 -5.43 -20.15 0.25
N LYS A 88 -6.09 -18.98 0.24
CA LYS A 88 -7.49 -18.84 0.62
C LYS A 88 -8.42 -19.41 -0.47
N VAL A 89 -9.55 -20.00 -0.07
CA VAL A 89 -10.55 -20.50 -1.02
C VAL A 89 -11.16 -19.34 -1.80
N ASP A 90 -11.65 -18.33 -1.07
CA ASP A 90 -12.13 -17.06 -1.61
C ASP A 90 -10.97 -16.09 -1.81
N TYR A 91 -10.11 -16.46 -2.75
CA TYR A 91 -9.02 -15.61 -3.17
C TYR A 91 -9.44 -14.83 -4.41
N LYS A 92 -9.22 -13.51 -4.43
CA LYS A 92 -9.49 -12.64 -5.60
C LYS A 92 -8.27 -12.63 -6.50
N ASN A 93 -8.49 -12.38 -7.79
CA ASN A 93 -7.44 -12.40 -8.80
C ASN A 93 -6.13 -11.69 -8.34
N PRO A 94 -5.02 -12.44 -8.17
CA PRO A 94 -3.73 -11.91 -7.75
C PRO A 94 -3.17 -10.89 -8.75
N LEU A 95 -3.54 -11.01 -10.02
CA LEU A 95 -3.13 -10.14 -11.11
C LEU A 95 -4.10 -8.96 -11.34
N LYS A 96 -5.36 -9.02 -10.85
CA LYS A 96 -6.35 -7.91 -10.95
C LYS A 96 -6.66 -7.21 -9.62
N LEU A 97 -5.97 -7.52 -8.52
CA LEU A 97 -6.18 -6.83 -7.23
C LEU A 97 -5.83 -5.32 -7.25
N ASN A 98 -5.37 -4.78 -8.39
CA ASN A 98 -4.96 -3.38 -8.55
C ASN A 98 -5.96 -2.48 -9.32
N ASN A 99 -7.12 -2.98 -9.76
CA ASN A 99 -8.01 -2.18 -10.61
C ASN A 99 -9.23 -1.56 -9.90
N ALA A 100 -9.56 -2.00 -8.67
CA ALA A 100 -10.78 -1.56 -7.97
C ALA A 100 -10.59 -0.36 -7.01
N THR A 101 -9.40 0.22 -6.91
CA THR A 101 -9.11 1.44 -6.14
C THR A 101 -8.51 2.54 -7.01
N LYS A 102 -9.07 2.75 -8.21
CA LYS A 102 -8.90 4.03 -8.95
C LYS A 102 -9.81 5.11 -8.34
N LYS A 103 -9.63 5.40 -7.04
CA LYS A 103 -10.08 6.68 -6.47
C LYS A 103 -8.81 7.46 -6.11
N GLU A 104 -8.38 8.24 -7.08
CA GLU A 104 -7.50 9.41 -6.98
C GLU A 104 -6.31 9.28 -6.01
N LEU A 105 -5.20 8.74 -6.50
CA LEU A 105 -3.87 9.10 -5.99
C LEU A 105 -2.98 9.37 -7.20
N ASN A 106 -2.65 10.64 -7.43
CA ASN A 106 -1.65 11.10 -8.41
C ASN A 106 -0.46 10.13 -8.49
N VAL A 107 -0.33 9.42 -9.61
CA VAL A 107 0.74 8.45 -9.82
C VAL A 107 1.89 9.15 -10.54
N ASN A 108 3.07 9.10 -9.91
CA ASN A 108 4.33 9.29 -10.62
C ASN A 108 4.66 7.96 -11.32
N ASP A 109 3.99 7.70 -12.46
CA ASP A 109 3.93 6.38 -13.10
C ASP A 109 5.30 5.77 -13.46
N GLY A 110 6.32 6.58 -13.76
CA GLY A 110 7.64 6.05 -14.15
C GLY A 110 8.49 5.48 -12.99
N VAL A 111 8.38 6.07 -11.79
CA VAL A 111 9.28 5.71 -10.67
C VAL A 111 8.84 4.41 -9.99
N ASP A 112 7.53 4.22 -9.82
CA ASP A 112 7.00 2.99 -9.22
C ASP A 112 7.23 1.78 -10.13
N GLU A 113 7.15 1.96 -11.44
CA GLU A 113 7.49 0.93 -12.43
C GLU A 113 8.97 0.55 -12.37
N ASN A 114 9.88 1.54 -12.30
CA ASN A 114 11.31 1.28 -12.13
C ASN A 114 11.61 0.56 -10.82
N ILE A 115 10.99 0.98 -9.70
CA ILE A 115 11.12 0.28 -8.42
C ILE A 115 10.65 -1.17 -8.54
N ARG A 116 9.50 -1.39 -9.19
CA ARG A 116 8.94 -2.73 -9.42
C ARG A 116 9.89 -3.59 -10.23
N LYS A 117 10.44 -3.08 -11.33
CA LYS A 117 11.39 -3.80 -12.18
C LYS A 117 12.66 -4.15 -11.40
N LEU A 118 13.31 -3.16 -10.78
CA LEU A 118 14.55 -3.38 -10.04
C LEU A 118 14.37 -4.36 -8.87
N TYR A 119 13.21 -4.32 -8.21
CA TYR A 119 12.92 -5.18 -7.06
C TYR A 119 12.47 -6.60 -7.47
N CYS A 120 11.55 -6.72 -8.43
CA CYS A 120 10.93 -8.01 -8.78
C CYS A 120 11.69 -8.76 -9.88
N VAL A 121 12.29 -8.03 -10.82
CA VAL A 121 12.97 -8.63 -11.99
C VAL A 121 14.47 -8.71 -11.71
N ASP A 122 15.07 -7.58 -11.33
CA ASP A 122 16.52 -7.52 -11.11
C ASP A 122 16.92 -7.98 -9.69
N ASN A 123 15.94 -8.34 -8.85
CA ASN A 123 16.10 -8.87 -7.50
C ASN A 123 16.98 -8.00 -6.56
N LYS A 124 17.01 -6.69 -6.79
CA LYS A 124 17.78 -5.73 -5.98
C LYS A 124 17.09 -5.47 -4.64
N ASP A 125 17.90 -5.25 -3.61
CA ASP A 125 17.39 -4.84 -2.30
C ASP A 125 16.99 -3.36 -2.26
N ILE A 126 16.21 -2.94 -1.26
CA ILE A 126 15.72 -1.55 -1.17
C ILE A 126 16.83 -0.50 -0.98
N ILE A 127 18.04 -0.92 -0.60
CA ILE A 127 19.20 -0.05 -0.42
C ILE A 127 19.86 0.17 -1.79
N GLU A 128 20.04 -0.89 -2.56
CA GLU A 128 20.56 -0.85 -3.94
C GLU A 128 19.66 -0.02 -4.84
N ILE A 129 18.35 -0.26 -4.80
CA ILE A 129 17.35 0.54 -5.52
C ILE A 129 17.40 2.01 -5.07
N GLY A 130 17.63 2.23 -3.76
CA GLY A 130 17.75 3.58 -3.20
C GLY A 130 18.93 4.35 -3.77
N LYS A 131 20.08 3.69 -3.96
CA LYS A 131 21.26 4.29 -4.59
C LYS A 131 21.01 4.62 -6.05
N GLU A 132 20.38 3.72 -6.79
CA GLU A 132 20.17 3.86 -8.24
C GLU A 132 19.13 4.91 -8.59
N LEU A 133 18.03 4.98 -7.84
CA LEU A 133 16.94 5.94 -8.08
C LEU A 133 17.06 7.20 -7.23
N ASN A 134 18.13 7.34 -6.44
CA ASN A 134 18.34 8.42 -5.47
C ASN A 134 17.14 8.59 -4.52
N LEU A 135 16.64 7.48 -3.98
CA LEU A 135 15.49 7.41 -3.07
C LEU A 135 15.89 6.81 -1.73
N THR A 136 15.17 7.18 -0.67
CA THR A 136 15.41 6.55 0.63
C THR A 136 14.88 5.11 0.63
N PRO A 137 15.61 4.15 1.24
CA PRO A 137 15.14 2.77 1.33
C PRO A 137 13.77 2.66 2.01
N GLY A 138 13.52 3.49 3.02
CA GLY A 138 12.21 3.58 3.69
C GLY A 138 11.06 3.99 2.76
N SER A 139 11.31 4.90 1.81
CA SER A 139 10.32 5.31 0.80
C SER A 139 10.04 4.20 -0.23
N ILE A 140 11.07 3.46 -0.62
CA ILE A 140 10.95 2.31 -1.52
C ILE A 140 10.14 1.21 -0.84
N ALA A 141 10.48 0.84 0.40
CA ALA A 141 9.73 -0.15 1.17
C ALA A 141 8.25 0.24 1.36
N TYR A 142 7.97 1.54 1.50
CA TYR A 142 6.60 2.05 1.54
C TYR A 142 5.89 1.89 0.18
N ARG A 143 6.54 2.24 -0.93
CA ARG A 143 5.99 2.11 -2.29
C ARG A 143 5.76 0.64 -2.64
N LEU A 144 6.69 -0.26 -2.33
CA LEU A 144 6.53 -1.71 -2.49
C LEU A 144 5.30 -2.24 -1.73
N LYS A 145 5.08 -1.77 -0.51
CA LYS A 145 3.85 -2.09 0.26
C LYS A 145 2.60 -1.51 -0.41
N LYS A 146 2.67 -0.25 -0.88
CA LYS A 146 1.55 0.43 -1.57
C LYS A 146 1.16 -0.27 -2.87
N MET A 147 2.14 -0.78 -3.61
CA MET A 147 1.96 -1.59 -4.83
C MET A 147 1.59 -3.05 -4.54
N ASN A 148 1.45 -3.43 -3.26
CA ASN A 148 1.14 -4.78 -2.82
C ASN A 148 2.16 -5.84 -3.29
N ILE A 149 3.41 -5.43 -3.53
CA ILE A 149 4.54 -6.32 -3.87
C ILE A 149 5.03 -7.02 -2.60
N VAL A 150 5.02 -6.30 -1.47
CA VAL A 150 5.31 -6.84 -0.13
C VAL A 150 4.14 -6.59 0.80
N LEU A 151 3.79 -7.56 1.65
CA LEU A 151 2.67 -7.44 2.59
C LEU A 151 2.91 -6.33 3.64
N SER A 152 4.17 -6.14 4.03
CA SER A 152 4.57 -5.06 4.92
C SER A 152 5.93 -4.53 4.52
N LYS A 153 6.19 -3.25 4.81
CA LYS A 153 7.51 -2.62 4.59
C LYS A 153 8.65 -3.42 5.23
N LYS A 154 8.38 -4.09 6.35
CA LYS A 154 9.37 -4.88 7.10
C LYS A 154 9.84 -6.12 6.35
N LEU A 155 9.01 -6.60 5.42
CA LEU A 155 9.30 -7.77 4.59
C LEU A 155 10.02 -7.39 3.28
N ALA A 156 10.28 -6.10 3.04
CA ALA A 156 11.08 -5.70 1.88
C ALA A 156 12.51 -6.20 2.03
N ASN A 157 13.07 -6.77 0.98
CA ASN A 157 14.45 -7.22 0.94
C ASN A 157 15.39 -6.04 1.25
N GLY A 158 16.36 -6.23 2.14
CA GLY A 158 17.23 -5.15 2.63
C GLY A 158 16.64 -4.30 3.77
N TYR A 159 15.37 -4.47 4.17
CA TYR A 159 14.76 -3.64 5.22
C TYR A 159 15.43 -3.82 6.60
N LYS A 160 15.80 -5.05 6.97
CA LYS A 160 16.50 -5.33 8.24
C LYS A 160 17.88 -4.64 8.27
N LYS A 161 18.61 -4.68 7.16
CA LYS A 161 19.91 -4.01 6.99
C LYS A 161 19.77 -2.49 7.02
N TYR A 162 18.70 -1.97 6.42
CA TYR A 162 18.37 -0.54 6.45
C TYR A 162 18.13 -0.04 7.87
N ILE A 163 17.29 -0.69 8.68
CA ILE A 163 16.97 -0.21 10.03
C ILE A 163 18.17 -0.27 11.00
N THR A 164 19.17 -1.09 10.71
CA THR A 164 20.42 -1.16 11.48
C THR A 164 21.49 -0.18 10.98
N SER A 165 21.29 0.47 9.83
CA SER A 165 22.27 1.38 9.23
C SER A 165 22.33 2.74 9.91
N ASP A 166 23.47 3.42 9.80
CA ASP A 166 23.64 4.78 10.33
C ASP A 166 22.76 5.79 9.60
N LEU A 167 22.52 5.59 8.30
CA LEU A 167 21.55 6.35 7.52
C LEU A 167 20.16 6.36 8.16
N TYR A 168 19.69 5.20 8.67
CA TYR A 168 18.38 5.13 9.33
C TYR A 168 18.37 5.91 10.65
N LYS A 169 19.45 5.80 11.46
CA LYS A 169 19.60 6.54 12.71
C LYS A 169 19.57 8.05 12.47
N GLU A 170 20.27 8.53 11.44
CA GLU A 170 20.30 9.94 11.05
C GLU A 170 18.93 10.44 10.61
N ILE A 171 18.22 9.69 9.75
CA ILE A 171 16.85 10.03 9.32
C ILE A 171 15.90 10.14 10.52
N CYS A 172 16.00 9.21 11.49
CA CYS A 172 15.20 9.25 12.70
C CYS A 172 15.48 10.49 13.56
N LYS A 173 16.76 10.86 13.74
CA LYS A 173 17.17 12.07 14.47
C LYS A 173 16.62 13.34 13.82
N ASN A 174 16.77 13.47 12.50
CA ASN A 174 16.28 14.62 11.74
C ASN A 174 14.75 14.75 11.77
N LYS A 175 14.03 13.62 11.81
CA LYS A 175 12.58 13.59 11.94
C LYS A 175 12.11 14.08 13.31
N SER A 176 12.82 13.74 14.37
CA SER A 176 12.56 14.25 15.72
C SER A 176 12.69 15.78 15.76
N ILE A 177 13.77 16.33 15.20
CA ILE A 177 14.01 17.78 15.13
C ILE A 177 12.90 18.51 14.37
N LYS A 178 12.52 18.02 13.17
CA LYS A 178 11.41 18.58 12.38
C LYS A 178 10.08 18.54 13.15
N LYS A 179 9.83 17.49 13.93
CA LYS A 179 8.61 17.37 14.74
C LYS A 179 8.57 18.43 15.84
N SER A 180 9.69 18.66 16.54
CA SER A 180 9.83 19.73 17.54
C SER A 180 9.54 21.10 16.94
N TYR A 181 10.16 21.40 15.80
CA TYR A 181 9.98 22.67 15.09
C TYR A 181 8.52 22.88 14.64
N SER A 182 7.89 21.85 14.06
CA SER A 182 6.48 21.90 13.64
C SER A 182 5.48 22.07 14.79
N LYS A 183 5.81 21.55 15.98
CA LYS A 183 5.00 21.70 17.20
C LYS A 183 5.00 23.15 17.68
N PHE A 184 6.08 23.89 17.43
CA PHE A 184 6.21 25.30 17.80
C PHE A 184 5.56 26.25 16.77
N THR A 185 5.70 25.98 15.47
CA THR A 185 5.23 26.90 14.42
C THR A 185 3.73 26.80 14.11
N LYS A 186 3.12 25.62 14.17
CA LYS A 186 1.68 25.44 13.89
C LYS A 186 0.76 26.25 14.80
N PRO A 187 0.97 26.31 16.13
CA PRO A 187 0.15 27.15 17.01
C PRO A 187 0.21 28.64 16.67
N ASN A 188 1.39 29.16 16.32
CA ASN A 188 1.55 30.57 15.96
C ASN A 188 0.77 30.93 14.68
N MET A 189 0.84 30.11 13.64
CA MET A 189 0.07 30.34 12.41
C MET A 189 -1.45 30.28 12.63
N ILE A 190 -1.94 29.40 13.50
CA ILE A 190 -3.37 29.31 13.85
C ILE A 190 -3.81 30.56 14.60
N ARG A 191 -2.98 31.05 15.53
CA ARG A 191 -3.25 32.26 16.30
C ARG A 191 -3.35 33.49 15.41
N GLU A 192 -2.43 33.66 14.46
CA GLU A 192 -2.49 34.73 13.47
C GLU A 192 -3.75 34.64 12.60
N LYS A 193 -4.08 33.45 12.11
CA LYS A 193 -5.28 33.24 11.27
C LYS A 193 -6.59 33.55 12.02
N ASN A 194 -6.65 33.22 13.30
CA ASN A 194 -7.82 33.56 14.14
C ASN A 194 -7.93 35.07 14.35
N ASN A 195 -6.82 35.76 14.57
CA ASN A 195 -6.79 37.22 14.70
C ASN A 195 -7.33 37.92 13.42
N TYR A 196 -6.88 37.49 12.23
CA TYR A 196 -7.41 38.03 10.97
C TYR A 196 -8.91 37.75 10.80
N LYS A 197 -9.39 36.58 11.24
CA LYS A 197 -10.81 36.22 11.18
C LYS A 197 -11.67 37.10 12.09
N GLU A 198 -11.18 37.41 13.29
CA GLU A 198 -11.85 38.33 14.23
C GLU A 198 -11.92 39.75 13.64
N GLN A 199 -10.83 40.26 13.05
CA GLN A 199 -10.81 41.56 12.38
C GLN A 199 -11.82 41.64 11.22
N ILE A 200 -11.86 40.62 10.36
CA ILE A 200 -12.82 40.56 9.25
C ILE A 200 -14.26 40.55 9.77
N THR A 201 -14.54 39.78 10.82
CA THR A 201 -15.88 39.69 11.41
C THR A 201 -16.35 41.06 11.93
N LYS A 202 -15.45 41.82 12.56
CA LYS A 202 -15.73 43.17 13.03
C LYS A 202 -16.06 44.12 11.87
N ILE A 203 -15.23 44.12 10.83
CA ILE A 203 -15.45 44.94 9.62
C ILE A 203 -16.79 44.58 8.95
N MET A 204 -17.18 43.31 8.94
CA MET A 204 -18.45 42.89 8.37
C MET A 204 -19.66 43.42 9.15
N HIS A 205 -19.58 43.44 10.49
CA HIS A 205 -20.62 44.00 11.34
C HIS A 205 -20.76 45.51 11.13
N ASP A 206 -19.65 46.24 11.15
CA ASP A 206 -19.65 47.70 10.94
C ASP A 206 -20.25 48.07 9.57
N ASN A 207 -19.95 47.28 8.52
CA ASN A 207 -20.54 47.46 7.20
C ASN A 207 -22.06 47.19 7.15
N GLN A 208 -22.57 46.29 7.98
CA GLN A 208 -24.02 46.06 8.07
C GLN A 208 -24.73 47.24 8.75
N GLU A 209 -24.12 47.80 9.79
CA GLU A 209 -24.63 48.97 10.50
C GLU A 209 -24.69 50.19 9.57
N ILE A 210 -23.60 50.48 8.84
CA ILE A 210 -23.55 51.55 7.84
C ILE A 210 -24.62 51.37 6.75
N LYS A 211 -24.87 50.13 6.30
CA LYS A 211 -25.94 49.84 5.33
C LYS A 211 -27.33 50.15 5.88
N LEU A 212 -27.57 49.89 7.16
CA LEU A 212 -28.85 50.19 7.80
C LEU A 212 -29.06 51.69 7.96
N GLU A 213 -28.02 52.41 8.41
CA GLU A 213 -28.05 53.86 8.54
C GLU A 213 -28.30 54.55 7.20
N THR A 214 -27.57 54.15 6.16
CA THR A 214 -27.73 54.71 4.81
C THR A 214 -29.12 54.45 4.24
N LYS A 215 -29.72 53.28 4.51
CA LYS A 215 -31.11 52.99 4.16
C LYS A 215 -32.08 53.95 4.88
N ASN A 216 -31.91 54.14 6.19
CA ASN A 216 -32.75 55.03 7.00
C ASN A 216 -32.64 56.49 6.54
N ILE A 217 -31.43 56.95 6.17
CA ILE A 217 -31.22 58.30 5.64
C ILE A 217 -31.93 58.47 4.30
N LYS A 218 -31.83 57.49 3.39
CA LYS A 218 -32.54 57.52 2.09
C LYS A 218 -34.06 57.58 2.26
N GLU A 219 -34.61 56.81 3.19
CA GLU A 219 -36.05 56.85 3.53
C GLU A 219 -36.47 58.24 4.04
N LYS A 220 -35.69 58.84 4.95
CA LYS A 220 -35.95 60.19 5.47
C LYS A 220 -35.92 61.24 4.35
N ILE A 221 -34.91 61.22 3.48
CA ILE A 221 -34.81 62.14 2.33
C ILE A 221 -36.03 61.99 1.42
N ARG A 222 -36.44 60.75 1.09
CA ARG A 222 -37.62 60.47 0.27
C ARG A 222 -38.89 61.05 0.88
N SER A 223 -39.07 60.92 2.19
CA SER A 223 -40.22 61.46 2.91
C SER A 223 -40.27 62.99 2.92
N LEU A 224 -39.11 63.66 2.97
CA LEU A 224 -39.00 65.12 2.92
C LEU A 224 -39.32 65.66 1.52
N LEU A 225 -38.78 65.02 0.47
CA LEU A 225 -39.06 65.38 -0.93
C LEU A 225 -40.55 65.24 -1.28
N MET A 226 -41.26 64.27 -0.70
CA MET A 226 -42.71 64.12 -0.89
C MET A 226 -43.54 65.18 -0.16
N LYS A 227 -43.01 65.84 0.88
CA LYS A 227 -43.70 66.92 1.59
C LYS A 227 -43.53 68.30 0.95
N THR A 228 -42.49 68.49 0.14
CA THR A 228 -42.16 69.79 -0.50
C THR A 228 -42.80 69.98 -1.87
N ASN A 229 -43.52 68.98 -2.41
CA ASN A 229 -44.38 69.11 -3.59
C ASN A 229 -45.86 68.97 -3.17
N PRO A 230 -46.51 70.00 -2.63
CA PRO A 230 -47.96 70.12 -2.72
C PRO A 230 -48.34 70.51 -4.17
N ASN A 231 -49.41 69.92 -4.68
CA ASN A 231 -49.99 70.22 -6.00
C ASN A 231 -50.11 71.72 -6.28
#